data_AF-A0A4U0V3L4-F1
#
_entry.id   AF-A0A4U0V3L4-F1
#
_cell.length_a   1.000
_cell.length_b   1.000
_cell.length_c   1.000
_cell.angle_alpha   90.00
_cell.angle_beta   90.00
_cell.angle_gamma   90.00
#
_symmetry.space_group_name_H-M   'P 1'
#
loop_
_entity.id
_entity.type
_entity.pdbx_description
1 polymer ?
#
loop_
_entity_poly.entity_id
_entity_poly.type
_entity_poly.pdbx_seq_one_letter_code
_entity_poly.pdbx_strand_id
1 'polypeptide(L)'
;MAFPWFLLWEVSLTVTVIASTLVTIIILTLPSTFSHFKPHEVTEANFTDDDKKNAERSGYAYYHKHKDDAGTLITDASVQVVVLGDIGRSPRMQYHALSIATNGGKVDLIGYVDPNVDINPEVKAHRMINIVPIPAFPFHATSRTLFILLAPLKVVFQIQALYHALGYRTKACKWMLVQNPPSIPTLMVAQLICFLRNTKLVIDWHNFGYSILALRLGPEHVLVKISQWYEGYFAKGAKAHFAVSNAMCRVLKEKWNIDALPLHDRPANHLQPLTESERIAFLRTRPELEGQPFDLATRSWRLIVSSTSWTPDEDFSILLDALVRYATIRKREKHLPRIWAVITGKGPLQAHYKSKVQQYIQEGNLNDTIISTAWLSTADYARLLGSADLGISLHTSSSGVDLPMKVVDMFGTGLPVAGWGQFEAWPELVKEGENGRGFGSADELCDILQQLFGEKDNGRQLGRLRDGALRESERRWEDEWGPVAGELFRLRNDK
;
A
#
# COMPACT_ATOMS: atom_id res chain seq x y z
N MET A 1 -15.12 -14.69 67.47
CA MET A 1 -14.56 -13.92 66.33
C MET A 1 -15.70 -13.61 65.37
N ALA A 2 -16.39 -12.49 65.58
CA ALA A 2 -17.48 -12.02 64.72
C ALA A 2 -16.91 -10.98 63.74
N PHE A 3 -16.12 -11.45 62.79
CA PHE A 3 -15.67 -10.66 61.63
C PHE A 3 -15.80 -11.55 60.39
N PRO A 4 -16.99 -11.55 59.77
CA PRO A 4 -16.97 -11.69 58.31
C PRO A 4 -18.02 -10.86 57.55
N TRP A 5 -19.17 -10.52 58.14
CA TRP A 5 -20.29 -9.97 57.37
C TRP A 5 -20.19 -8.46 57.11
N PHE A 6 -19.86 -7.67 58.12
CA PHE A 6 -19.82 -6.21 57.99
C PHE A 6 -18.71 -5.75 57.04
N LEU A 7 -17.52 -6.33 57.16
CA LEU A 7 -16.41 -6.07 56.24
C LEU A 7 -16.73 -6.49 54.80
N LEU A 8 -17.37 -7.65 54.62
CA LEU A 8 -17.75 -8.14 53.29
C LEU A 8 -18.84 -7.23 52.67
N TRP A 9 -19.78 -6.76 53.47
CA TRP A 9 -20.79 -5.78 53.06
C TRP A 9 -20.16 -4.44 52.67
N GLU A 10 -19.27 -3.88 53.49
CA GLU A 10 -18.58 -2.61 53.20
C GLU A 10 -17.73 -2.69 51.94
N VAL A 11 -16.96 -3.77 51.77
CA VAL A 11 -16.17 -4.00 50.55
C VAL A 11 -17.09 -4.15 49.34
N SER A 12 -18.16 -4.94 49.44
CA SER A 12 -19.12 -5.14 48.35
C SER A 12 -19.83 -3.83 47.96
N LEU A 13 -20.26 -3.05 48.94
CA LEU A 13 -20.90 -1.75 48.71
C LEU A 13 -19.93 -0.77 48.06
N THR A 14 -18.69 -0.70 48.56
CA THR A 14 -17.64 0.16 47.99
C THR A 14 -17.34 -0.22 46.55
N VAL A 15 -17.16 -1.51 46.25
CA VAL A 15 -16.96 -2.02 44.88
C VAL A 15 -18.16 -1.67 44.00
N THR A 16 -19.39 -1.82 44.51
CA THR A 16 -20.61 -1.50 43.76
C THR A 16 -20.72 0.00 43.44
N VAL A 17 -20.43 0.87 44.41
CA VAL A 17 -20.45 2.33 44.21
C VAL A 17 -19.36 2.76 43.23
N ILE A 18 -18.15 2.20 43.35
CA ILE A 18 -17.05 2.46 42.40
C ILE A 18 -17.45 2.00 41.00
N ALA A 19 -17.97 0.79 40.85
CA ALA A 19 -18.42 0.25 39.57
C ALA A 19 -19.55 1.10 38.96
N SER A 20 -20.56 1.48 39.74
CA SER A 20 -21.66 2.33 39.29
C SER A 20 -21.19 3.71 38.86
N THR A 21 -20.28 4.33 39.64
CA THR A 21 -19.69 5.63 39.30
C THR A 21 -18.88 5.53 38.01
N LEU A 22 -18.05 4.48 37.88
CA LEU A 22 -17.26 4.23 36.68
C LEU A 22 -18.17 4.04 35.44
N VAL A 23 -19.21 3.22 35.55
CA VAL A 23 -20.19 3.00 34.47
C VAL A 23 -20.89 4.30 34.11
N THR A 24 -21.26 5.12 35.09
CA THR A 24 -21.90 6.43 34.84
C THR A 24 -20.96 7.38 34.11
N ILE A 25 -19.70 7.49 34.56
CA ILE A 25 -18.68 8.28 33.88
C ILE A 25 -18.47 7.78 32.45
N ILE A 26 -18.38 6.46 32.25
CA ILE A 26 -18.24 5.85 30.93
C ILE A 26 -19.41 6.28 30.04
N ILE A 27 -20.65 6.10 30.49
CA ILE A 27 -21.86 6.45 29.72
C ILE A 27 -21.86 7.93 29.33
N LEU A 28 -21.54 8.83 30.28
CA LEU A 28 -21.52 10.27 30.03
C LEU A 28 -20.36 10.73 29.14
N THR A 29 -19.30 9.93 29.03
CA THR A 29 -18.12 10.23 28.21
C THR A 29 -18.06 9.42 26.93
N LEU A 30 -19.09 8.63 26.59
CA LEU A 30 -19.13 7.85 25.36
C LEU A 30 -18.99 8.75 24.12
N PRO A 31 -18.30 8.28 23.07
CA PRO A 31 -18.19 9.03 21.83
C PRO A 31 -19.57 9.23 21.19
N SER A 32 -19.70 10.31 20.43
CA SER A 32 -20.95 10.63 19.74
C SER A 32 -21.34 9.52 18.75
N THR A 33 -22.64 9.23 18.68
CA THR A 33 -23.21 8.26 17.75
C THR A 33 -23.49 8.88 16.38
N PHE A 34 -23.31 8.07 15.35
CA PHE A 34 -23.72 8.42 14.00
C PHE A 34 -25.24 8.40 13.89
N SER A 35 -25.79 9.44 13.26
CA SER A 35 -27.22 9.58 13.02
C SER A 35 -27.48 10.04 11.59
N HIS A 36 -28.37 9.35 10.90
CA HIS A 36 -28.82 9.72 9.56
C HIS A 36 -29.55 11.08 9.52
N PHE A 37 -30.06 11.55 10.66
CA PHE A 37 -30.76 12.83 10.78
C PHE A 37 -29.82 14.03 10.97
N LYS A 38 -28.52 13.79 11.13
CA LYS A 38 -27.49 14.83 11.25
C LYS A 38 -26.34 14.51 10.28
N PRO A 39 -26.59 14.58 8.97
CA PRO A 39 -25.57 14.27 7.97
C PRO A 39 -24.41 15.27 8.03
N HIS A 40 -23.32 14.91 7.36
CA HIS A 40 -22.22 15.87 7.20
C HIS A 40 -22.60 16.87 6.11
N GLU A 41 -22.40 18.14 6.43
CA GLU A 41 -22.72 19.26 5.55
C GLU A 41 -21.43 19.94 5.11
N VAL A 42 -21.43 20.37 3.85
CA VAL A 42 -20.35 21.15 3.25
C VAL A 42 -20.96 22.40 2.64
N THR A 43 -20.39 23.55 2.95
CA THR A 43 -20.87 24.86 2.52
C THR A 43 -19.76 25.61 1.80
N GLU A 44 -20.10 26.74 1.18
CA GLU A 44 -19.13 27.56 0.46
C GLU A 44 -17.97 28.04 1.36
N ALA A 45 -18.22 28.19 2.67
CA ALA A 45 -17.21 28.58 3.66
C ALA A 45 -16.09 27.54 3.84
N ASN A 46 -16.27 26.30 3.36
CA ASN A 46 -15.22 25.28 3.37
C ASN A 46 -14.17 25.47 2.27
N PHE A 47 -14.40 26.38 1.32
CA PHE A 47 -13.54 26.60 0.16
C PHE A 47 -12.95 28.01 0.17
N THR A 48 -11.65 28.10 -0.04
CA THR A 48 -10.94 29.36 -0.26
C THR A 48 -11.04 29.81 -1.73
N ASP A 49 -10.67 31.05 -2.04
CA ASP A 49 -10.66 31.53 -3.43
C ASP A 49 -9.69 30.75 -4.33
N ASP A 50 -8.58 30.25 -3.77
CA ASP A 50 -7.65 29.40 -4.52
C ASP A 50 -8.21 27.99 -4.77
N ASP A 51 -9.02 27.47 -3.85
CA ASP A 51 -9.77 26.23 -4.07
C ASP A 51 -10.76 26.37 -5.24
N LYS A 52 -11.38 27.55 -5.39
CA LYS A 52 -12.31 27.84 -6.49
C LYS A 52 -11.59 27.94 -7.85
N LYS A 53 -10.34 28.43 -7.88
CA LYS A 53 -9.51 28.45 -9.10
C LYS A 53 -9.13 27.05 -9.57
N ASN A 54 -8.87 26.14 -8.63
CA ASN A 54 -8.56 24.73 -8.92
C ASN A 54 -9.73 23.82 -8.53
N ALA A 55 -10.92 24.11 -9.08
CA ALA A 55 -12.20 23.59 -8.61
C ALA A 55 -12.29 22.05 -8.58
N GLU A 56 -11.73 21.37 -9.59
CA GLU A 56 -11.71 19.89 -9.64
C GLU A 56 -10.86 19.31 -8.51
N ARG A 57 -9.63 19.82 -8.37
CA ARG A 57 -8.65 19.31 -7.39
C ARG A 57 -9.09 19.55 -5.95
N SER A 58 -9.78 20.66 -5.67
CA SER A 58 -10.27 20.99 -4.33
C SER A 58 -11.57 20.27 -3.95
N GLY A 59 -12.30 19.74 -4.95
CA GLY A 59 -13.66 19.24 -4.82
C GLY A 59 -14.74 20.32 -4.88
N TYR A 60 -14.37 21.58 -5.15
CA TYR A 60 -15.33 22.68 -5.30
C TYR A 60 -16.24 22.47 -6.51
N ALA A 61 -15.75 21.88 -7.61
CA ALA A 61 -16.56 21.58 -8.78
C ALA A 61 -17.73 20.64 -8.43
N TYR A 62 -17.45 19.56 -7.69
CA TYR A 62 -18.48 18.65 -7.21
C TYR A 62 -19.46 19.34 -6.26
N TYR A 63 -18.97 20.12 -5.29
CA TYR A 63 -19.82 20.89 -4.38
C TYR A 63 -20.73 21.86 -5.14
N HIS A 64 -20.18 22.63 -6.06
CA HIS A 64 -20.92 23.63 -6.82
C HIS A 64 -22.02 23.01 -7.68
N LYS A 65 -21.76 21.83 -8.27
CA LYS A 65 -22.73 21.08 -9.09
C LYS A 65 -23.86 20.47 -8.26
N HIS A 66 -23.61 20.10 -6.99
CA HIS A 66 -24.53 19.27 -6.20
C HIS A 66 -25.08 19.92 -4.92
N LYS A 67 -24.75 21.19 -4.67
CA LYS A 67 -25.36 21.95 -3.57
C LYS A 67 -26.87 22.11 -3.77
N ASP A 68 -27.60 22.15 -2.67
CA ASP A 68 -29.02 22.50 -2.65
C ASP A 68 -29.25 24.02 -2.84
N ASP A 69 -30.52 24.42 -2.90
CA ASP A 69 -30.93 25.82 -3.02
C ASP A 69 -30.47 26.69 -1.83
N ALA A 70 -30.20 26.06 -0.68
CA ALA A 70 -29.65 26.71 0.51
C ALA A 70 -28.11 26.82 0.49
N GLY A 71 -27.46 26.37 -0.60
CA GLY A 71 -26.01 26.42 -0.76
C GLY A 71 -25.26 25.36 0.05
N THR A 72 -25.93 24.27 0.45
CA THR A 72 -25.37 23.21 1.27
C THR A 72 -25.30 21.90 0.48
N LEU A 73 -24.17 21.20 0.57
CA LEU A 73 -24.03 19.83 0.09
C LEU A 73 -24.17 18.89 1.27
N ILE A 74 -25.19 18.05 1.23
CA ILE A 74 -25.40 16.97 2.19
C ILE A 74 -24.64 15.73 1.71
N THR A 75 -23.72 15.22 2.52
CA THR A 75 -22.95 14.01 2.17
C THR A 75 -23.54 12.78 2.85
N ASP A 76 -24.12 11.88 2.06
CA ASP A 76 -24.73 10.62 2.53
C ASP A 76 -23.69 9.54 2.89
N ALA A 77 -22.46 9.71 2.40
CA ALA A 77 -21.33 8.83 2.62
C ALA A 77 -20.25 9.59 3.42
N SER A 78 -20.18 9.34 4.73
CA SER A 78 -19.09 9.77 5.59
C SER A 78 -18.26 8.57 6.02
N VAL A 79 -16.94 8.65 5.86
CA VAL A 79 -16.03 7.52 6.04
C VAL A 79 -14.80 7.94 6.86
N GLN A 80 -14.52 7.22 7.94
CA GLN A 80 -13.23 7.27 8.61
C GLN A 80 -12.29 6.28 7.93
N VAL A 81 -11.23 6.75 7.28
CA VAL A 81 -10.21 5.90 6.63
C VAL A 81 -9.01 5.79 7.57
N VAL A 82 -8.78 4.61 8.13
CA VAL A 82 -7.87 4.40 9.26
C VAL A 82 -6.68 3.55 8.86
N VAL A 83 -5.49 4.10 9.14
CA VAL A 83 -4.20 3.45 8.93
C VAL A 83 -3.37 3.59 10.20
N LEU A 84 -3.09 2.48 10.89
CA LEU A 84 -2.12 2.49 12.00
C LEU A 84 -0.69 2.41 11.43
N GLY A 85 -0.31 3.45 10.69
CA GLY A 85 0.91 3.56 9.91
C GLY A 85 1.03 4.96 9.31
N ASP A 86 2.14 5.23 8.63
CA ASP A 86 2.33 6.51 7.94
C ASP A 86 1.40 6.64 6.73
N ILE A 87 0.63 7.72 6.68
CA ILE A 87 -0.33 7.97 5.59
C ILE A 87 0.40 8.07 4.25
N GLY A 88 1.53 8.80 4.20
CA GLY A 88 2.31 9.01 2.99
C GLY A 88 2.86 7.71 2.38
N ARG A 89 3.08 6.68 3.21
CA ARG A 89 3.48 5.33 2.77
C ARG A 89 2.32 4.36 2.51
N SER A 90 1.09 4.85 2.55
CA SER A 90 -0.12 4.03 2.40
C SER A 90 -0.95 4.50 1.19
N PRO A 91 -0.43 4.36 -0.05
CA PRO A 91 -1.03 4.94 -1.25
C PRO A 91 -2.45 4.43 -1.52
N ARG A 92 -2.71 3.12 -1.34
CA ARG A 92 -4.07 2.54 -1.48
C ARG A 92 -5.10 3.23 -0.59
N MET A 93 -4.76 3.54 0.65
CA MET A 93 -5.68 4.22 1.59
C MET A 93 -5.87 5.69 1.23
N GLN A 94 -4.84 6.33 0.68
CA GLN A 94 -4.96 7.66 0.08
C GLN A 94 -5.86 7.66 -1.15
N TYR A 95 -5.80 6.62 -1.99
CA TYR A 95 -6.70 6.47 -3.14
C TYR A 95 -8.13 6.20 -2.71
N HIS A 96 -8.38 5.33 -1.73
CA HIS A 96 -9.71 5.21 -1.12
C HIS A 96 -10.25 6.57 -0.64
N ALA A 97 -9.44 7.34 0.10
CA ALA A 97 -9.85 8.65 0.58
C ALA A 97 -10.18 9.62 -0.56
N LEU A 98 -9.37 9.61 -1.63
CA LEU A 98 -9.58 10.45 -2.80
C LEU A 98 -10.84 10.03 -3.58
N SER A 99 -11.01 8.75 -3.91
CA SER A 99 -12.17 8.26 -4.64
C SER A 99 -13.48 8.51 -3.87
N ILE A 100 -13.48 8.34 -2.53
CA ILE A 100 -14.65 8.68 -1.71
C ILE A 100 -14.96 10.18 -1.81
N ALA A 101 -13.94 11.02 -1.67
CA ALA A 101 -14.07 12.47 -1.67
C ALA A 101 -14.54 13.03 -3.02
N THR A 102 -13.95 12.56 -4.11
CA THR A 102 -14.28 12.96 -5.48
C THR A 102 -15.71 12.57 -5.87
N ASN A 103 -16.23 11.47 -5.33
CA ASN A 103 -17.61 11.03 -5.53
C ASN A 103 -18.58 11.55 -4.45
N GLY A 104 -18.25 12.68 -3.82
CA GLY A 104 -19.16 13.42 -2.92
C GLY A 104 -19.20 12.98 -1.47
N GLY A 105 -18.35 12.03 -1.07
CA GLY A 105 -18.23 11.60 0.31
C GLY A 105 -17.37 12.54 1.17
N LYS A 106 -17.59 12.51 2.48
CA LYS A 106 -16.71 13.18 3.46
C LYS A 106 -15.76 12.17 4.09
N VAL A 107 -14.48 12.51 4.18
CA VAL A 107 -13.44 11.60 4.67
C VAL A 107 -12.67 12.20 5.83
N ASP A 108 -12.52 11.43 6.90
CA ASP A 108 -11.47 11.65 7.92
C ASP A 108 -10.37 10.61 7.68
N LEU A 109 -9.22 11.03 7.15
CA LEU A 109 -8.05 10.18 6.90
C LEU A 109 -7.12 10.19 8.11
N ILE A 110 -7.06 9.06 8.81
CA ILE A 110 -6.50 8.95 10.17
C ILE A 110 -5.27 8.04 10.15
N GLY A 111 -4.12 8.54 10.61
CA GLY A 111 -2.87 7.78 10.65
C GLY A 111 -1.68 8.61 11.11
N TYR A 112 -0.46 8.06 11.04
CA TYR A 112 0.75 8.82 11.32
C TYR A 112 1.06 9.80 10.18
N VAL A 113 1.64 10.94 10.53
CA VAL A 113 2.10 11.96 9.58
C VAL A 113 3.58 12.22 9.85
N ASP A 114 4.45 11.59 9.07
CA ASP A 114 5.88 11.88 9.05
C ASP A 114 6.13 13.15 8.20
N PRO A 115 6.74 14.21 8.75
CA PRO A 115 7.04 15.43 8.00
C PRO A 115 8.03 15.20 6.84
N ASN A 116 8.75 14.08 6.80
CA ASN A 116 9.70 13.74 5.76
C ASN A 116 9.10 12.87 4.63
N VAL A 117 7.83 12.51 4.72
CA VAL A 117 7.14 11.70 3.72
C VAL A 117 5.98 12.50 3.14
N ASP A 118 5.99 12.68 1.83
CA ASP A 118 4.93 13.42 1.16
C ASP A 118 3.64 12.60 1.07
N ILE A 119 2.57 13.13 1.67
CA ILE A 119 1.19 12.72 1.37
C ILE A 119 0.82 13.27 -0.02
N ASN A 120 0.08 12.49 -0.79
CA ASN A 120 -0.39 12.82 -2.13
C ASN A 120 -0.92 14.27 -2.17
N PRO A 121 -0.40 15.13 -3.08
CA PRO A 121 -0.83 16.52 -3.20
C PRO A 121 -2.32 16.70 -3.49
N GLU A 122 -3.00 15.72 -4.06
CA GLU A 122 -4.45 15.73 -4.31
C GLU A 122 -5.22 15.53 -2.99
N VAL A 123 -4.77 14.62 -2.14
CA VAL A 123 -5.34 14.40 -0.80
C VAL A 123 -5.21 15.64 0.07
N LYS A 124 -4.04 16.31 0.05
CA LYS A 124 -3.82 17.56 0.79
C LYS A 124 -4.69 18.71 0.27
N ALA A 125 -5.02 18.71 -1.02
CA ALA A 125 -5.76 19.79 -1.67
C ALA A 125 -7.28 19.65 -1.50
N HIS A 126 -7.80 18.43 -1.43
CA HIS A 126 -9.25 18.19 -1.44
C HIS A 126 -9.94 18.55 -0.10
N ARG A 127 -10.89 19.48 -0.13
CA ARG A 127 -11.59 19.99 1.09
C ARG A 127 -12.57 19.00 1.73
N MET A 128 -12.90 17.91 1.04
CA MET A 128 -13.74 16.83 1.56
C MET A 128 -12.93 15.85 2.42
N ILE A 129 -11.61 15.93 2.38
CA ILE A 129 -10.71 15.09 3.17
C ILE A 129 -10.14 15.91 4.32
N ASN A 130 -10.26 15.38 5.53
CA ASN A 130 -9.65 15.93 6.72
C ASN A 130 -8.59 14.95 7.23
N ILE A 131 -7.34 15.40 7.38
CA ILE A 131 -6.24 14.55 7.85
C ILE A 131 -6.15 14.65 9.37
N VAL A 132 -6.29 13.52 10.06
CA VAL A 132 -6.27 13.44 11.52
C VAL A 132 -5.05 12.64 12.00
N PRO A 133 -3.97 13.31 12.44
CA PRO A 133 -2.75 12.62 12.83
C PRO A 133 -2.93 11.83 14.13
N ILE A 134 -2.45 10.59 14.18
CA ILE A 134 -2.28 9.82 15.42
C ILE A 134 -0.86 10.08 15.95
N PRO A 135 -0.66 10.26 17.28
CA PRO A 135 0.68 10.34 17.82
C PRO A 135 1.42 9.01 17.66
N ALA A 136 2.68 9.07 17.23
CA ALA A 136 3.56 7.91 17.19
C ALA A 136 4.11 7.57 18.59
N PHE A 137 4.38 6.29 18.86
CA PHE A 137 4.99 5.89 20.11
C PHE A 137 6.41 6.49 20.21
N PRO A 138 6.73 7.25 21.26
CA PRO A 138 7.93 8.10 21.27
C PRO A 138 9.23 7.32 21.50
N PHE A 139 9.16 6.09 22.01
CA PHE A 139 10.34 5.31 22.40
C PHE A 139 10.75 4.30 21.32
N HIS A 140 12.05 4.22 21.07
CA HIS A 140 12.65 3.26 20.15
C HIS A 140 13.45 2.22 20.93
N ALA A 141 13.28 0.94 20.58
CA ALA A 141 14.04 -0.14 21.19
C ALA A 141 15.41 -0.26 20.53
N THR A 142 16.48 -0.07 21.31
CA THR A 142 17.88 -0.23 20.87
C THR A 142 18.42 -1.64 21.13
N SER A 143 17.72 -2.46 21.92
CA SER A 143 18.10 -3.84 22.26
C SER A 143 16.89 -4.78 22.28
N ARG A 144 17.14 -6.10 22.22
CA ARG A 144 16.08 -7.13 22.24
C ARG A 144 15.29 -7.15 23.55
N THR A 145 15.94 -6.91 24.69
CA THR A 145 15.28 -6.85 25.99
C THR A 145 14.38 -5.63 26.10
N LEU A 146 14.87 -4.46 25.65
CA LEU A 146 14.08 -3.24 25.60
C LEU A 146 12.90 -3.37 24.64
N PHE A 147 13.07 -4.07 23.52
CA PHE A 147 11.96 -4.37 22.61
C PHE A 147 10.83 -5.17 23.29
N ILE A 148 11.16 -6.21 24.05
CA ILE A 148 10.17 -7.03 24.75
C ILE A 148 9.43 -6.20 25.81
N LEU A 149 10.12 -5.31 26.52
CA LEU A 149 9.52 -4.43 27.52
C LEU A 149 8.64 -3.33 26.89
N LEU A 150 9.12 -2.71 25.81
CA LEU A 150 8.41 -1.60 25.15
C LEU A 150 7.25 -2.06 24.28
N ALA A 151 7.25 -3.31 23.76
CA ALA A 151 6.22 -3.77 22.86
C ALA A 151 4.80 -3.74 23.48
N PRO A 152 4.54 -4.26 24.70
CA PRO A 152 3.25 -4.12 25.35
C PRO A 152 2.88 -2.65 25.61
N LEU A 153 3.84 -1.84 26.04
CA LEU A 153 3.62 -0.41 26.31
C LEU A 153 3.23 0.35 25.04
N LYS A 154 3.87 0.01 23.92
CA LYS A 154 3.54 0.52 22.59
C LYS A 154 2.11 0.16 22.19
N VAL A 155 1.68 -1.08 22.43
CA VAL A 155 0.31 -1.52 22.13
C VAL A 155 -0.71 -0.74 22.96
N VAL A 156 -0.47 -0.57 24.27
CA VAL A 156 -1.36 0.23 25.14
C VAL A 156 -1.44 1.68 24.68
N PHE A 157 -0.31 2.28 24.32
CA PHE A 157 -0.27 3.63 23.77
C PHE A 157 -1.06 3.74 22.46
N GLN A 158 -0.89 2.76 21.55
CA GLN A 158 -1.63 2.72 20.29
C GLN A 158 -3.14 2.53 20.51
N ILE A 159 -3.56 1.74 21.51
CA ILE A 159 -4.98 1.61 21.89
C ILE A 159 -5.54 2.97 22.29
N GLN A 160 -4.87 3.67 23.20
CA GLN A 160 -5.32 4.98 23.67
C GLN A 160 -5.36 6.01 22.54
N ALA A 161 -4.30 6.05 21.72
CA ALA A 161 -4.18 6.98 20.62
C ALA A 161 -5.26 6.77 19.55
N LEU A 162 -5.53 5.51 19.18
CA LEU A 162 -6.62 5.15 18.27
C LEU A 162 -7.98 5.47 18.87
N TYR A 163 -8.24 5.07 20.12
CA TYR A 163 -9.51 5.34 20.79
C TYR A 163 -9.82 6.84 20.83
N HIS A 164 -8.83 7.66 21.16
CA HIS A 164 -8.98 9.11 21.18
C HIS A 164 -9.20 9.71 19.78
N ALA A 165 -8.42 9.28 18.79
CA ALA A 165 -8.55 9.77 17.41
C ALA A 165 -9.89 9.39 16.78
N LEU A 166 -10.30 8.12 16.91
CA LEU A 166 -11.51 7.58 16.31
C LEU A 166 -12.79 7.96 17.07
N GLY A 167 -12.71 8.21 18.37
CA GLY A 167 -13.86 8.54 19.22
C GLY A 167 -14.14 10.04 19.36
N TYR A 168 -13.09 10.87 19.45
CA TYR A 168 -13.25 12.27 19.90
C TYR A 168 -12.63 13.32 18.98
N ARG A 169 -11.64 12.96 18.15
CA ARG A 169 -11.03 13.91 17.20
C ARG A 169 -11.72 13.97 15.84
N THR A 170 -12.71 13.12 15.65
CA THR A 170 -13.43 12.93 14.38
C THR A 170 -14.93 12.93 14.65
N LYS A 171 -15.71 13.41 13.67
CA LYS A 171 -17.17 13.31 13.74
C LYS A 171 -17.60 11.85 13.51
N ALA A 172 -18.81 11.51 13.94
CA ALA A 172 -19.29 10.13 13.82
C ALA A 172 -19.62 9.87 12.36
N CYS A 173 -18.98 8.87 11.75
CA CYS A 173 -19.17 8.56 10.35
C CYS A 173 -20.07 7.33 10.18
N LYS A 174 -20.69 7.22 9.00
CA LYS A 174 -21.50 6.05 8.62
C LYS A 174 -20.64 4.80 8.48
N TRP A 175 -19.43 4.97 7.94
CA TRP A 175 -18.49 3.89 7.67
C TRP A 175 -17.13 4.16 8.33
N MET A 176 -16.44 3.09 8.68
CA MET A 176 -15.03 3.11 9.04
C MET A 176 -14.31 2.07 8.18
N LEU A 177 -13.35 2.50 7.38
CA LEU A 177 -12.51 1.66 6.54
C LEU A 177 -11.13 1.52 7.19
N VAL A 178 -10.73 0.30 7.54
CA VAL A 178 -9.46 0.03 8.23
C VAL A 178 -8.52 -0.74 7.33
N GLN A 179 -7.27 -0.28 7.22
CA GLN A 179 -6.20 -1.06 6.61
C GLN A 179 -5.75 -2.21 7.52
N ASN A 180 -5.72 -3.43 6.99
CA ASN A 180 -5.10 -4.58 7.64
C ASN A 180 -3.95 -5.13 6.78
N PRO A 181 -2.71 -5.25 7.31
CA PRO A 181 -2.23 -4.98 8.68
C PRO A 181 -1.88 -3.50 8.97
N PRO A 182 -1.58 -3.11 10.23
CA PRO A 182 -1.49 -3.96 11.44
C PRO A 182 -2.84 -4.23 12.10
N SER A 183 -3.06 -5.49 12.45
CA SER A 183 -4.31 -5.96 13.06
C SER A 183 -4.41 -5.61 14.54
N ILE A 184 -3.30 -5.77 15.27
CA ILE A 184 -3.19 -5.46 16.70
C ILE A 184 -2.61 -4.05 16.86
N PRO A 185 -3.24 -3.16 17.65
CA PRO A 185 -4.56 -3.27 18.29
C PRO A 185 -5.74 -2.80 17.42
N THR A 186 -5.47 -2.42 16.16
CA THR A 186 -6.40 -1.70 15.28
C THR A 186 -7.79 -2.32 15.18
N LEU A 187 -7.90 -3.63 14.91
CA LEU A 187 -9.20 -4.28 14.69
C LEU A 187 -10.08 -4.26 15.94
N MET A 188 -9.51 -4.52 17.11
CA MET A 188 -10.24 -4.45 18.39
C MET A 188 -10.76 -3.05 18.66
N VAL A 189 -9.91 -2.03 18.51
CA VAL A 189 -10.30 -0.64 18.78
C VAL A 189 -11.33 -0.15 17.75
N ALA A 190 -11.13 -0.47 16.48
CA ALA A 190 -12.06 -0.13 15.41
C ALA A 190 -13.43 -0.77 15.63
N GLN A 191 -13.49 -2.06 15.97
CA GLN A 191 -14.75 -2.75 16.26
C GLN A 191 -15.47 -2.15 17.48
N LEU A 192 -14.72 -1.84 18.55
CA LEU A 192 -15.27 -1.19 19.74
C LEU A 192 -15.87 0.18 19.40
N ILE A 193 -15.12 1.04 18.70
CA ILE A 193 -15.61 2.36 18.32
C ILE A 193 -16.79 2.26 17.36
N CYS A 194 -16.78 1.32 16.42
CA CYS A 194 -17.90 1.11 15.50
C CYS A 194 -19.17 0.72 16.24
N PHE A 195 -19.06 -0.15 17.25
CA PHE A 195 -20.18 -0.48 18.12
C PHE A 195 -20.68 0.74 18.90
N LEU A 196 -19.79 1.50 19.53
CA LEU A 196 -20.15 2.68 20.33
C LEU A 196 -20.77 3.80 19.49
N ARG A 197 -20.31 3.99 18.24
CA ARG A 197 -20.76 5.07 17.37
C ARG A 197 -21.87 4.68 16.40
N ASN A 198 -22.34 3.43 16.40
CA ASN A 198 -23.25 2.91 15.37
C ASN A 198 -22.69 3.12 13.94
N THR A 199 -21.39 2.88 13.78
CA THR A 199 -20.64 2.98 12.53
C THR A 199 -20.43 1.59 11.94
N LYS A 200 -20.47 1.48 10.61
CA LYS A 200 -20.26 0.20 9.91
C LYS A 200 -18.78 0.01 9.60
N LEU A 201 -18.16 -1.00 10.20
CA LEU A 201 -16.76 -1.35 9.98
C LEU A 201 -16.57 -2.06 8.62
N VAL A 202 -15.57 -1.65 7.87
CA VAL A 202 -15.07 -2.29 6.66
C VAL A 202 -13.57 -2.54 6.84
N ILE A 203 -13.10 -3.76 6.56
CA ILE A 203 -11.68 -4.10 6.67
C ILE A 203 -11.12 -4.31 5.25
N ASP A 204 -10.06 -3.59 4.93
CA ASP A 204 -9.32 -3.74 3.68
C ASP A 204 -8.06 -4.59 3.92
N TRP A 205 -8.05 -5.80 3.38
CA TRP A 205 -7.02 -6.82 3.60
C TRP A 205 -5.93 -6.72 2.53
N HIS A 206 -4.73 -6.34 2.97
CA HIS A 206 -3.53 -6.20 2.13
C HIS A 206 -2.55 -7.35 2.35
N ASN A 207 -2.50 -7.87 3.58
CA ASN A 207 -1.74 -9.03 4.00
C ASN A 207 -2.34 -9.55 5.32
N PHE A 208 -1.77 -10.62 5.86
CA PHE A 208 -2.09 -11.08 7.21
C PHE A 208 -1.02 -10.64 8.22
N GLY A 209 -1.43 -10.08 9.36
CA GLY A 209 -0.49 -9.67 10.40
C GLY A 209 0.31 -10.85 10.95
N TYR A 210 -0.35 -12.00 11.12
CA TYR A 210 0.25 -13.23 11.61
C TYR A 210 1.28 -13.82 10.64
N SER A 211 1.09 -13.71 9.32
CA SER A 211 2.07 -14.21 8.35
C SER A 211 3.33 -13.35 8.33
N ILE A 212 3.18 -12.02 8.44
CA ILE A 212 4.32 -11.11 8.61
C ILE A 212 5.06 -11.42 9.92
N LEU A 213 4.33 -11.70 11.01
CA LEU A 213 4.94 -12.09 12.28
C LEU A 213 5.67 -13.45 12.17
N ALA A 214 5.13 -14.38 11.39
CA ALA A 214 5.73 -15.70 11.14
C ALA A 214 7.10 -15.61 10.47
N LEU A 215 7.35 -14.61 9.62
CA LEU A 215 8.67 -14.38 9.03
C LEU A 215 9.77 -14.13 10.10
N ARG A 216 9.40 -13.56 11.25
CA ARG A 216 10.37 -13.24 12.32
C ARG A 216 10.48 -14.32 13.39
N LEU A 217 9.37 -14.96 13.74
CA LEU A 217 9.30 -15.89 14.87
C LEU A 217 9.18 -17.36 14.46
N GLY A 218 8.92 -17.62 13.18
CA GLY A 218 8.56 -18.93 12.65
C GLY A 218 7.04 -19.20 12.72
N PRO A 219 6.48 -19.96 11.77
CA PRO A 219 5.03 -20.20 11.67
C PRO A 219 4.45 -20.97 12.87
N GLU A 220 5.25 -21.83 13.50
CA GLU A 220 4.79 -22.65 14.64
C GLU A 220 4.80 -21.91 15.98
N HIS A 221 5.31 -20.67 16.02
CA HIS A 221 5.45 -19.91 17.25
C HIS A 221 4.08 -19.56 17.87
N VAL A 222 3.95 -19.70 19.20
CA VAL A 222 2.67 -19.49 19.92
C VAL A 222 2.09 -18.09 19.65
N LEU A 223 2.92 -17.04 19.66
CA LEU A 223 2.47 -15.67 19.34
C LEU A 223 1.90 -15.52 17.92
N VAL A 224 2.38 -16.30 16.95
CA VAL A 224 1.83 -16.29 15.58
C VAL A 224 0.44 -16.91 15.59
N LYS A 225 0.26 -18.04 16.29
CA LYS A 225 -1.06 -18.69 16.47
C LYS A 225 -2.05 -17.77 17.19
N ILE A 226 -1.60 -17.04 18.22
CA ILE A 226 -2.42 -16.03 18.92
C ILE A 226 -2.79 -14.88 17.98
N SER A 227 -1.83 -14.33 17.22
CA SER A 227 -2.10 -13.25 16.25
C SER A 227 -3.09 -13.71 15.18
N GLN A 228 -2.96 -14.95 14.72
CA GLN A 228 -3.86 -15.55 13.74
C GLN A 228 -5.28 -15.70 14.27
N TRP A 229 -5.43 -16.19 15.51
CA TRP A 229 -6.72 -16.26 16.18
C TRP A 229 -7.33 -14.86 16.38
N TYR A 230 -6.52 -13.89 16.84
CA TYR A 230 -6.93 -12.51 17.06
C TYR A 230 -7.49 -11.89 15.78
N GLU A 231 -6.75 -12.01 14.67
CA GLU A 231 -7.19 -11.51 13.37
C GLU A 231 -8.53 -12.11 12.97
N GLY A 232 -8.68 -13.43 13.02
CA GLY A 232 -9.92 -14.10 12.67
C GLY A 232 -11.10 -13.76 13.57
N TYR A 233 -10.85 -13.60 14.88
CA TYR A 233 -11.89 -13.28 15.85
C TYR A 233 -12.46 -11.87 15.63
N PHE A 234 -11.58 -10.85 15.57
CA PHE A 234 -12.02 -9.45 15.39
C PHE A 234 -12.48 -9.15 13.96
N ALA A 235 -11.97 -9.88 12.96
CA ALA A 235 -12.41 -9.73 11.58
C ALA A 235 -13.91 -10.00 11.40
N LYS A 236 -14.48 -11.00 12.09
CA LYS A 236 -15.90 -11.37 11.97
C LYS A 236 -16.88 -10.27 12.40
N GLY A 237 -16.41 -9.26 13.12
CA GLY A 237 -17.22 -8.12 13.54
C GLY A 237 -17.47 -7.07 12.44
N ALA A 238 -16.77 -7.15 11.31
CA ALA A 238 -16.91 -6.18 10.25
C ALA A 238 -18.15 -6.41 9.38
N LYS A 239 -18.68 -5.33 8.82
CA LYS A 239 -19.86 -5.35 7.94
C LYS A 239 -19.50 -5.82 6.53
N ALA A 240 -18.29 -5.50 6.06
CA ALA A 240 -17.79 -5.87 4.75
C ALA A 240 -16.25 -5.98 4.78
N HIS A 241 -15.72 -6.67 3.79
CA HIS A 241 -14.28 -6.92 3.65
C HIS A 241 -13.87 -6.65 2.20
N PHE A 242 -12.80 -5.91 2.00
CA PHE A 242 -12.09 -5.85 0.71
C PHE A 242 -10.84 -6.72 0.80
N ALA A 243 -10.45 -7.39 -0.26
CA ALA A 243 -9.19 -8.11 -0.32
C ALA A 243 -8.46 -7.77 -1.61
N VAL A 244 -7.13 -7.62 -1.53
CA VAL A 244 -6.28 -7.28 -2.69
C VAL A 244 -6.32 -8.32 -3.81
N SER A 245 -6.73 -9.56 -3.52
CA SER A 245 -6.71 -10.68 -4.48
C SER A 245 -7.86 -11.66 -4.24
N ASN A 246 -8.21 -12.43 -5.27
CA ASN A 246 -9.16 -13.53 -5.17
C ASN A 246 -8.61 -14.67 -4.30
N ALA A 247 -7.30 -14.95 -4.38
CA ALA A 247 -6.63 -15.91 -3.51
C ALA A 247 -6.82 -15.54 -2.02
N MET A 248 -6.73 -14.25 -1.69
CA MET A 248 -6.98 -13.78 -0.33
C MET A 248 -8.46 -13.90 0.06
N CYS A 249 -9.40 -13.61 -0.85
CA CYS A 249 -10.83 -13.88 -0.62
C CYS A 249 -11.07 -15.36 -0.27
N ARG A 250 -10.45 -16.28 -1.01
CA ARG A 250 -10.53 -17.73 -0.77
C ARG A 250 -10.01 -18.09 0.62
N VAL A 251 -8.82 -17.60 0.99
CA VAL A 251 -8.24 -17.86 2.33
C VAL A 251 -9.12 -17.31 3.44
N LEU A 252 -9.65 -16.09 3.29
CA LEU A 252 -10.59 -15.50 4.26
C LEU A 252 -11.85 -16.36 4.43
N LYS A 253 -12.38 -16.88 3.32
CA LYS A 253 -13.56 -17.76 3.31
C LYS A 253 -13.27 -19.11 3.98
N GLU A 254 -12.23 -19.80 3.56
CA GLU A 254 -11.89 -21.14 4.09
C GLU A 254 -11.53 -21.10 5.58
N LYS A 255 -10.79 -20.08 5.99
CA LYS A 255 -10.18 -20.04 7.31
C LYS A 255 -11.08 -19.43 8.37
N TRP A 256 -11.84 -18.40 8.01
CA TRP A 256 -12.66 -17.64 8.95
C TRP A 256 -14.14 -17.53 8.54
N ASN A 257 -14.55 -18.14 7.42
CA ASN A 257 -15.89 -18.02 6.84
C ASN A 257 -16.29 -16.56 6.58
N ILE A 258 -15.34 -15.77 6.06
CA ILE A 258 -15.53 -14.37 5.71
C ILE A 258 -15.67 -14.26 4.19
N ASP A 259 -16.81 -13.74 3.75
CA ASP A 259 -17.04 -13.38 2.34
C ASP A 259 -16.48 -11.98 2.09
N ALA A 260 -15.35 -11.92 1.36
CA ALA A 260 -14.70 -10.67 0.98
C ALA A 260 -14.95 -10.32 -0.48
N LEU A 261 -14.96 -9.02 -0.77
CA LEU A 261 -15.04 -8.47 -2.11
C LEU A 261 -13.61 -8.29 -2.65
N PRO A 262 -13.26 -8.90 -3.79
CA PRO A 262 -11.97 -8.65 -4.41
C PRO A 262 -11.93 -7.20 -4.89
N LEU A 263 -10.88 -6.48 -4.47
CA LEU A 263 -10.59 -5.12 -4.88
C LEU A 263 -9.10 -5.07 -5.21
N HIS A 264 -8.79 -5.40 -6.46
CA HIS A 264 -7.42 -5.39 -6.96
C HIS A 264 -6.86 -3.97 -7.01
N ASP A 265 -5.57 -3.85 -6.76
CA ASP A 265 -4.88 -2.59 -7.03
C ASP A 265 -4.70 -2.38 -8.53
N ARG A 266 -4.84 -1.11 -8.94
CA ARG A 266 -4.68 -0.68 -10.33
C ARG A 266 -3.85 0.59 -10.41
N PRO A 267 -3.23 0.87 -11.57
CA PRO A 267 -2.31 1.98 -11.68
C PRO A 267 -2.98 3.32 -11.47
N ALA A 268 -2.29 4.20 -10.74
CA ALA A 268 -2.71 5.59 -10.58
C ALA A 268 -2.59 6.38 -11.90
N ASN A 269 -3.37 7.46 -12.02
CA ASN A 269 -3.47 8.23 -13.27
C ASN A 269 -2.16 8.94 -13.69
N HIS A 270 -1.25 9.22 -12.77
CA HIS A 270 0.02 9.88 -13.09
C HIS A 270 1.06 8.94 -13.73
N LEU A 271 0.84 7.62 -13.66
CA LEU A 271 1.67 6.61 -14.31
C LEU A 271 1.16 6.46 -15.74
N GLN A 272 1.88 7.01 -16.71
CA GLN A 272 1.46 6.97 -18.11
C GLN A 272 2.56 6.38 -19.00
N PRO A 273 2.19 5.60 -20.03
CA PRO A 273 3.15 5.17 -21.03
C PRO A 273 3.79 6.37 -21.74
N LEU A 274 5.06 6.24 -22.07
CA LEU A 274 5.80 7.25 -22.84
C LEU A 274 5.89 6.86 -24.31
N THR A 275 5.82 7.86 -25.19
CA THR A 275 6.18 7.69 -26.60
C THR A 275 7.67 7.37 -26.74
N GLU A 276 8.07 6.74 -27.84
CA GLU A 276 9.48 6.40 -28.06
C GLU A 276 10.39 7.65 -28.00
N SER A 277 9.96 8.77 -28.58
CA SER A 277 10.66 10.06 -28.50
C SER A 277 10.86 10.56 -27.07
N GLU A 278 9.86 10.44 -26.20
CA GLU A 278 9.95 10.86 -24.81
C GLU A 278 10.87 9.94 -23.99
N ARG A 279 10.79 8.63 -24.22
CA ARG A 279 11.70 7.64 -23.61
C ARG A 279 13.14 8.00 -23.94
N ILE A 280 13.42 8.26 -25.22
CA ILE A 280 14.73 8.65 -25.71
C ILE A 280 15.21 9.96 -25.06
N ALA A 281 14.36 10.98 -25.06
CA ALA A 281 14.69 12.27 -24.47
C ALA A 281 15.03 12.13 -22.99
N PHE A 282 14.25 11.36 -22.23
CA PHE A 282 14.51 11.10 -20.82
C PHE A 282 15.84 10.38 -20.61
N LEU A 283 16.10 9.29 -21.33
CA LEU A 283 17.33 8.50 -21.17
C LEU A 283 18.60 9.31 -21.45
N ARG A 284 18.57 10.24 -22.42
CA ARG A 284 19.70 11.14 -22.71
C ARG A 284 20.03 12.10 -21.56
N THR A 285 19.09 12.39 -20.67
CA THR A 285 19.35 13.26 -19.51
C THR A 285 20.03 12.53 -18.36
N ARG A 286 20.26 11.22 -18.47
CA ARG A 286 20.71 10.39 -17.35
C ARG A 286 22.25 10.41 -17.27
N PRO A 287 22.83 10.86 -16.14
CA PRO A 287 24.29 10.94 -15.99
C PRO A 287 24.97 9.57 -16.11
N GLU A 288 24.26 8.48 -15.81
CA GLU A 288 24.81 7.12 -15.89
C GLU A 288 25.13 6.67 -17.33
N LEU A 289 24.55 7.33 -18.33
CA LEU A 289 24.83 7.07 -19.76
C LEU A 289 25.82 8.08 -20.36
N GLU A 290 26.30 9.06 -19.58
CA GLU A 290 27.25 10.05 -20.07
C GLU A 290 28.56 9.39 -20.50
N GLY A 291 29.01 9.67 -21.74
CA GLY A 291 30.22 9.08 -22.32
C GLY A 291 30.11 7.60 -22.74
N GLN A 292 28.96 6.95 -22.54
CA GLN A 292 28.73 5.58 -23.03
C GLN A 292 28.22 5.61 -24.48
N PRO A 293 28.64 4.67 -25.35
CA PRO A 293 28.04 4.51 -26.67
C PRO A 293 26.61 3.96 -26.49
N PHE A 294 25.64 4.88 -26.41
CA PHE A 294 24.22 4.57 -26.34
C PHE A 294 23.59 4.91 -27.69
N ASP A 295 23.43 3.88 -28.52
CA ASP A 295 22.72 4.02 -29.78
C ASP A 295 21.27 3.55 -29.60
N LEU A 296 20.38 4.48 -29.93
CA LEU A 296 18.94 4.37 -29.80
C LEU A 296 18.31 3.49 -30.88
N ALA A 297 18.92 3.45 -32.06
CA ALA A 297 18.42 2.66 -33.18
C ALA A 297 18.77 1.18 -33.00
N THR A 298 19.98 0.87 -32.55
CA THR A 298 20.44 -0.50 -32.32
C THR A 298 20.11 -1.04 -30.93
N ARG A 299 19.68 -0.17 -29.99
CA ARG A 299 19.45 -0.49 -28.56
C ARG A 299 20.60 -1.32 -27.98
N SER A 300 21.83 -0.83 -28.18
CA SER A 300 23.06 -1.47 -27.68
C SER A 300 23.03 -1.72 -26.17
N TRP A 301 22.20 -0.95 -25.45
CA TRP A 301 21.86 -1.13 -24.05
C TRP A 301 20.37 -1.43 -23.87
N ARG A 302 20.06 -2.31 -22.92
CA ARG A 302 18.72 -2.53 -22.39
C ARG A 302 18.63 -1.98 -20.98
N LEU A 303 17.59 -1.19 -20.72
CA LEU A 303 17.31 -0.65 -19.40
C LEU A 303 16.39 -1.59 -18.65
N ILE A 304 16.84 -2.10 -17.51
CA ILE A 304 15.98 -2.77 -16.54
C ILE A 304 15.84 -1.92 -15.29
N VAL A 305 14.65 -1.92 -14.70
CA VAL A 305 14.38 -1.15 -13.47
C VAL A 305 13.82 -2.07 -12.41
N SER A 306 14.39 -2.04 -11.21
CA SER A 306 13.83 -2.68 -10.03
C SER A 306 13.42 -1.62 -9.01
N SER A 307 12.15 -1.61 -8.63
CA SER A 307 11.63 -0.72 -7.60
C SER A 307 11.61 -1.46 -6.27
N THR A 308 12.25 -0.90 -5.23
CA THR A 308 12.47 -1.64 -3.98
C THR A 308 12.36 -0.79 -2.72
N SER A 309 12.01 -1.48 -1.64
CA SER A 309 12.02 -0.95 -0.28
C SER A 309 13.32 -1.28 0.45
N TRP A 310 14.25 -2.01 -0.17
CA TRP A 310 15.50 -2.53 0.42
C TRP A 310 15.29 -3.23 1.77
N THR A 311 14.18 -3.96 1.87
CA THR A 311 13.79 -4.72 3.06
C THR A 311 14.14 -6.19 2.91
N PRO A 312 14.26 -6.96 4.01
CA PRO A 312 14.69 -8.36 3.96
C PRO A 312 13.78 -9.32 3.17
N ASP A 313 12.53 -8.93 2.91
CA ASP A 313 11.56 -9.65 2.07
C ASP A 313 11.82 -9.55 0.57
N GLU A 314 12.77 -8.70 0.15
CA GLU A 314 13.24 -8.60 -1.23
C GLU A 314 14.73 -9.00 -1.30
N ASP A 315 15.03 -10.27 -1.63
CA ASP A 315 16.42 -10.71 -1.75
C ASP A 315 17.06 -10.27 -3.07
N PHE A 316 17.77 -9.14 -3.01
CA PHE A 316 18.51 -8.59 -4.15
C PHE A 316 19.67 -9.47 -4.63
N SER A 317 20.11 -10.45 -3.85
CA SER A 317 21.14 -11.39 -4.30
C SER A 317 20.71 -12.10 -5.58
N ILE A 318 19.41 -12.40 -5.73
CA ILE A 318 18.86 -13.04 -6.93
C ILE A 318 19.11 -12.21 -8.19
N LEU A 319 18.79 -10.91 -8.15
CA LEU A 319 19.02 -10.00 -9.28
C LEU A 319 20.52 -9.83 -9.55
N LEU A 320 21.32 -9.62 -8.51
CA LEU A 320 22.76 -9.41 -8.69
C LEU A 320 23.45 -10.66 -9.28
N ASP A 321 23.11 -11.84 -8.77
CA ASP A 321 23.66 -13.11 -9.26
C ASP A 321 23.23 -13.38 -10.71
N ALA A 322 21.98 -13.05 -11.07
CA ALA A 322 21.50 -13.14 -12.44
C ALA A 322 22.27 -12.21 -13.39
N LEU A 323 22.57 -10.98 -12.95
CA LEU A 323 23.35 -10.02 -13.75
C LEU A 323 24.82 -10.46 -13.92
N VAL A 324 25.45 -11.03 -12.89
CA VAL A 324 26.81 -11.60 -12.99
C VAL A 324 26.84 -12.77 -13.99
N ARG A 325 25.82 -13.64 -13.97
CA ARG A 325 25.68 -14.75 -14.92
C ARG A 325 25.46 -14.23 -16.33
N TYR A 326 24.55 -13.27 -16.53
CA TYR A 326 24.31 -12.64 -17.82
C TYR A 326 25.57 -11.98 -18.38
N ALA A 327 26.32 -11.22 -17.57
CA ALA A 327 27.58 -10.61 -17.96
C ALA A 327 28.62 -11.66 -18.41
N THR A 328 28.67 -12.80 -17.73
CA THR A 328 29.55 -13.92 -18.08
C THR A 328 29.18 -14.56 -19.42
N ILE A 329 27.88 -14.77 -19.68
CA ILE A 329 27.38 -15.32 -20.95
C ILE A 329 27.67 -14.34 -22.08
N ARG A 330 27.38 -13.05 -21.90
CA ARG A 330 27.63 -11.99 -22.88
C ARG A 330 29.11 -11.89 -23.30
N LYS A 331 30.06 -12.21 -22.41
CA LYS A 331 31.50 -12.28 -22.79
C LYS A 331 31.72 -13.24 -23.97
N ARG A 332 30.96 -14.34 -24.03
CA ARG A 332 31.00 -15.35 -25.09
C ARG A 332 30.04 -15.01 -26.23
N GLU A 333 28.88 -14.47 -25.90
CA GLU A 333 27.78 -14.16 -26.82
C GLU A 333 27.63 -12.65 -27.04
N LYS A 334 28.48 -12.08 -27.90
CA LYS A 334 28.54 -10.61 -28.13
C LYS A 334 27.30 -10.00 -28.80
N HIS A 335 26.41 -10.82 -29.34
CA HIS A 335 25.12 -10.41 -29.89
C HIS A 335 24.10 -10.04 -28.80
N LEU A 336 24.32 -10.47 -27.55
CA LEU A 336 23.48 -10.03 -26.44
C LEU A 336 23.74 -8.54 -26.11
N PRO A 337 22.70 -7.72 -25.88
CA PRO A 337 22.88 -6.31 -25.58
C PRO A 337 23.48 -6.13 -24.17
N ARG A 338 24.07 -4.96 -23.93
CA ARG A 338 24.53 -4.55 -22.61
C ARG A 338 23.33 -4.26 -21.70
N ILE A 339 23.48 -4.42 -20.39
CA ILE A 339 22.39 -4.12 -19.44
C ILE A 339 22.74 -2.91 -18.60
N TRP A 340 21.80 -1.97 -18.52
CA TRP A 340 21.79 -0.95 -17.48
C TRP A 340 20.65 -1.25 -16.51
N ALA A 341 21.01 -1.57 -15.28
CA ALA A 341 20.07 -1.84 -14.19
C ALA A 341 19.99 -0.63 -13.26
N VAL A 342 18.80 -0.06 -13.12
CA VAL A 342 18.51 1.00 -12.15
C VAL A 342 17.69 0.43 -11.00
N ILE A 343 18.22 0.55 -9.78
CA ILE A 343 17.54 0.11 -8.56
C ILE A 343 17.07 1.35 -7.79
N THR A 344 15.76 1.52 -7.64
CA THR A 344 15.18 2.71 -6.98
C THR A 344 14.84 2.46 -5.51
N GLY A 345 14.43 3.52 -4.81
CA GLY A 345 13.88 3.43 -3.45
C GLY A 345 14.92 3.45 -2.33
N LYS A 346 14.45 3.25 -1.09
CA LYS A 346 15.25 3.44 0.13
C LYS A 346 14.84 2.45 1.22
N GLY A 347 15.85 1.91 1.91
CA GLY A 347 15.64 1.10 3.09
C GLY A 347 16.92 0.53 3.68
N PRO A 348 16.79 -0.32 4.71
CA PRO A 348 17.90 -0.68 5.59
C PRO A 348 19.02 -1.47 4.90
N LEU A 349 18.70 -2.29 3.89
CA LEU A 349 19.71 -3.12 3.21
C LEU A 349 20.40 -2.41 2.03
N GLN A 350 20.08 -1.15 1.74
CA GLN A 350 20.65 -0.44 0.60
C GLN A 350 22.19 -0.37 0.67
N ALA A 351 22.76 -0.05 1.84
CA ALA A 351 24.21 0.02 2.01
C ALA A 351 24.88 -1.34 1.82
N HIS A 352 24.27 -2.41 2.33
CA HIS A 352 24.76 -3.77 2.18
C HIS A 352 24.90 -4.18 0.70
N TYR A 353 23.81 -4.01 -0.08
CA TYR A 353 23.83 -4.38 -1.50
C TYR A 353 24.69 -3.46 -2.35
N LYS A 354 24.81 -2.16 -2.00
CA LYS A 354 25.79 -1.27 -2.65
C LYS A 354 27.22 -1.76 -2.48
N SER A 355 27.60 -2.19 -1.29
CA SER A 355 28.93 -2.79 -1.06
C SER A 355 29.13 -4.07 -1.87
N LYS A 356 28.10 -4.92 -1.97
CA LYS A 356 28.13 -6.15 -2.77
C LYS A 356 28.32 -5.86 -4.27
N VAL A 357 27.63 -4.83 -4.80
CA VAL A 357 27.82 -4.36 -6.19
C VAL A 357 29.25 -3.88 -6.42
N GLN A 358 29.82 -3.09 -5.50
CA GLN A 358 31.21 -2.62 -5.62
C GLN A 358 32.21 -3.78 -5.63
N GLN A 359 31.99 -4.79 -4.79
CA GLN A 359 32.80 -6.00 -4.80
C GLN A 359 32.75 -6.70 -6.17
N TYR A 360 31.57 -6.90 -6.75
CA TYR A 360 31.45 -7.53 -8.08
C TYR A 360 32.09 -6.71 -9.20
N ILE A 361 32.09 -5.38 -9.10
CA ILE A 361 32.79 -4.51 -10.05
C ILE A 361 34.31 -4.72 -9.92
N GLN A 362 34.85 -4.74 -8.71
CA GLN A 362 36.28 -4.95 -8.44
C GLN A 362 36.77 -6.33 -8.92
N GLU A 363 35.92 -7.36 -8.78
CA GLU A 363 36.20 -8.72 -9.26
C GLU A 363 36.03 -8.88 -10.79
N GLY A 364 35.56 -7.85 -11.50
CA GLY A 364 35.32 -7.93 -12.95
C GLY A 364 34.13 -8.81 -13.34
N ASN A 365 33.19 -9.02 -12.43
CA ASN A 365 32.02 -9.88 -12.61
C ASN A 365 30.85 -9.19 -13.35
N LEU A 366 30.85 -7.86 -13.43
CA LEU A 366 29.81 -7.05 -14.07
C LEU A 366 30.26 -6.36 -15.36
N ASN A 367 31.16 -7.00 -16.12
CA ASN A 367 31.57 -6.48 -17.42
C ASN A 367 30.36 -6.28 -18.37
N ASP A 368 30.31 -5.15 -19.08
CA ASP A 368 29.20 -4.79 -19.97
C ASP A 368 27.82 -4.68 -19.26
N THR A 369 27.82 -4.49 -17.93
CA THR A 369 26.62 -4.24 -17.11
C THR A 369 26.84 -3.04 -16.21
N ILE A 370 25.91 -2.08 -16.20
CA ILE A 370 25.91 -0.93 -15.29
C ILE A 370 24.82 -1.17 -14.25
N ILE A 371 25.16 -1.03 -12.96
CA ILE A 371 24.18 -1.04 -11.87
C ILE A 371 24.24 0.31 -11.17
N SER A 372 23.14 1.06 -11.18
CA SER A 372 23.03 2.33 -10.48
C SER A 372 21.86 2.34 -9.49
N THR A 373 21.94 3.21 -8.49
CA THR A 373 20.83 3.46 -7.57
C THR A 373 20.30 4.86 -7.76
N ALA A 374 18.99 5.03 -7.88
CA ALA A 374 18.37 6.32 -8.10
C ALA A 374 17.33 6.65 -7.03
N TRP A 375 17.38 7.89 -6.54
CA TRP A 375 16.30 8.49 -5.78
C TRP A 375 15.65 9.57 -6.64
N LEU A 376 14.37 9.40 -6.95
CA LEU A 376 13.67 10.17 -7.97
C LEU A 376 12.42 10.83 -7.38
N SER A 377 12.04 11.96 -7.96
CA SER A 377 10.70 12.52 -7.78
C SER A 377 9.65 11.54 -8.32
N THR A 378 8.39 11.63 -7.88
CA THR A 378 7.29 10.80 -8.39
C THR A 378 7.17 10.88 -9.92
N ALA A 379 7.33 12.09 -10.48
CA ALA A 379 7.28 12.31 -11.93
C ALA A 379 8.44 11.64 -12.66
N ASP A 380 9.68 11.77 -12.15
CA ASP A 380 10.84 11.14 -12.78
C ASP A 380 10.88 9.63 -12.57
N TYR A 381 10.29 9.12 -11.48
CA TYR A 381 10.07 7.70 -11.28
C TYR A 381 9.13 7.13 -12.34
N ALA A 382 7.98 7.77 -12.58
CA ALA A 382 7.05 7.35 -13.64
C ALA A 382 7.72 7.40 -15.03
N ARG A 383 8.51 8.44 -15.32
CA ARG A 383 9.27 8.54 -16.58
C ARG A 383 10.35 7.47 -16.72
N LEU A 384 11.04 7.13 -15.63
CA LEU A 384 12.03 6.06 -15.62
C LEU A 384 11.38 4.71 -15.96
N LEU A 385 10.25 4.39 -15.32
CA LEU A 385 9.51 3.16 -15.59
C LEU A 385 9.05 3.10 -17.05
N GLY A 386 8.41 4.17 -17.55
CA GLY A 386 7.96 4.24 -18.95
C GLY A 386 9.11 4.18 -19.97
N SER A 387 10.33 4.55 -19.55
CA SER A 387 11.53 4.48 -20.38
C SER A 387 12.17 3.10 -20.43
N ALA A 388 11.97 2.26 -19.42
CA ALA A 388 12.62 0.96 -19.29
C ALA A 388 12.15 -0.07 -20.33
N ASP A 389 13.00 -1.08 -20.58
CA ASP A 389 12.68 -2.22 -21.41
C ASP A 389 11.94 -3.31 -20.63
N LEU A 390 12.34 -3.55 -19.37
CA LEU A 390 11.77 -4.57 -18.48
C LEU A 390 11.82 -4.12 -17.01
N GLY A 391 10.71 -4.29 -16.29
CA GLY A 391 10.65 -4.13 -14.84
C GLY A 391 11.01 -5.42 -14.10
N ILE A 392 11.77 -5.33 -13.00
CA ILE A 392 12.12 -6.47 -12.16
C ILE A 392 11.45 -6.34 -10.79
N SER A 393 10.59 -7.30 -10.45
CA SER A 393 9.95 -7.38 -9.14
C SER A 393 10.51 -8.54 -8.31
N LEU A 394 11.12 -8.23 -7.18
CA LEU A 394 11.62 -9.24 -6.22
C LEU A 394 10.65 -9.44 -5.05
N HIS A 395 9.43 -8.90 -5.14
CA HIS A 395 8.43 -8.99 -4.08
C HIS A 395 8.10 -10.46 -3.78
N THR A 396 8.31 -10.86 -2.53
CA THR A 396 7.85 -12.15 -2.03
C THR A 396 6.62 -11.96 -1.15
N SER A 397 5.68 -12.89 -1.23
CA SER A 397 4.44 -12.83 -0.46
C SER A 397 4.57 -13.66 0.81
N SER A 398 4.50 -13.01 1.99
CA SER A 398 4.54 -13.73 3.28
C SER A 398 3.32 -14.64 3.49
N SER A 399 2.20 -14.28 2.87
CA SER A 399 0.93 -15.00 2.96
C SER A 399 0.69 -15.97 1.81
N GLY A 400 1.46 -15.85 0.72
CA GLY A 400 1.20 -16.47 -0.57
C GLY A 400 0.12 -15.77 -1.41
N VAL A 401 -0.69 -14.87 -0.82
CA VAL A 401 -1.94 -14.38 -1.41
C VAL A 401 -2.03 -12.85 -1.54
N ASP A 402 -0.96 -12.12 -1.22
CA ASP A 402 -0.88 -10.67 -1.51
C ASP A 402 -0.27 -10.39 -2.89
N LEU A 403 -0.64 -9.25 -3.49
CA LEU A 403 -0.17 -8.85 -4.82
C LEU A 403 1.17 -8.11 -4.76
N PRO A 404 2.03 -8.25 -5.79
CA PRO A 404 3.28 -7.51 -5.88
C PRO A 404 3.01 -6.07 -6.33
N MET A 405 2.66 -5.21 -5.37
CA MET A 405 2.13 -3.86 -5.60
C MET A 405 2.95 -2.96 -6.54
N LYS A 406 4.29 -3.09 -6.56
CA LYS A 406 5.15 -2.28 -7.43
C LYS A 406 5.02 -2.63 -8.91
N VAL A 407 4.51 -3.84 -9.23
CA VAL A 407 4.20 -4.24 -10.61
C VAL A 407 3.07 -3.38 -11.19
N VAL A 408 2.15 -2.93 -10.34
CA VAL A 408 1.05 -2.04 -10.75
C VAL A 408 1.60 -0.73 -11.32
N ASP A 409 2.64 -0.16 -10.70
CA ASP A 409 3.30 1.05 -11.23
C ASP A 409 3.92 0.81 -12.60
N MET A 410 4.60 -0.34 -12.75
CA MET A 410 5.25 -0.74 -14.00
C MET A 410 4.20 -0.86 -15.12
N PHE A 411 3.10 -1.59 -14.88
CA PHE A 411 2.00 -1.71 -15.83
C PHE A 411 1.33 -0.37 -16.14
N GLY A 412 1.18 0.54 -15.17
CA GLY A 412 0.68 1.88 -15.42
C GLY A 412 1.44 2.66 -16.49
N THR A 413 2.74 2.38 -16.62
CA THR A 413 3.62 3.00 -17.63
C THR A 413 3.84 2.13 -18.88
N GLY A 414 3.10 1.03 -19.02
CA GLY A 414 3.26 0.08 -20.13
C GLY A 414 4.56 -0.72 -20.08
N LEU A 415 5.20 -0.82 -18.90
CA LEU A 415 6.44 -1.57 -18.70
C LEU A 415 6.11 -3.04 -18.37
N PRO A 416 6.49 -4.01 -19.23
CA PRO A 416 6.36 -5.42 -18.88
C PRO A 416 7.30 -5.81 -17.75
N VAL A 417 6.98 -6.91 -17.05
CA VAL A 417 7.72 -7.31 -15.85
C VAL A 417 8.28 -8.73 -15.92
N ALA A 418 9.45 -8.93 -15.32
CA ALA A 418 9.88 -10.23 -14.82
C ALA A 418 9.85 -10.17 -13.29
N GLY A 419 9.17 -11.11 -12.64
CA GLY A 419 9.05 -11.07 -11.18
C GLY A 419 9.09 -12.43 -10.52
N TRP A 420 9.31 -12.42 -9.21
CA TRP A 420 9.26 -13.62 -8.38
C TRP A 420 7.86 -14.25 -8.46
N GLY A 421 7.73 -15.33 -9.21
CA GLY A 421 6.43 -15.92 -9.56
C GLY A 421 5.96 -17.02 -8.61
N GLN A 422 6.69 -17.28 -7.53
CA GLN A 422 6.49 -18.44 -6.65
C GLN A 422 5.49 -18.16 -5.51
N PHE A 423 4.29 -17.66 -5.85
CA PHE A 423 3.18 -17.54 -4.90
C PHE A 423 1.81 -17.54 -5.60
N GLU A 424 0.75 -17.91 -4.86
CA GLU A 424 -0.57 -18.21 -5.41
C GLU A 424 -1.23 -17.04 -6.13
N ALA A 425 -1.13 -15.82 -5.57
CA ALA A 425 -1.76 -14.63 -6.16
C ALA A 425 -1.02 -14.07 -7.38
N TRP A 426 0.17 -14.59 -7.73
CA TRP A 426 0.96 -14.10 -8.86
C TRP A 426 0.18 -14.03 -10.19
N PRO A 427 -0.56 -15.08 -10.60
CA PRO A 427 -1.26 -15.09 -11.89
C PRO A 427 -2.43 -14.10 -11.98
N GLU A 428 -2.86 -13.51 -10.86
CA GLU A 428 -3.96 -12.52 -10.86
C GLU A 428 -3.53 -11.17 -11.43
N LEU A 429 -2.25 -10.81 -11.27
CA LEU A 429 -1.69 -9.57 -11.81
C LEU A 429 -0.80 -9.85 -13.02
N VAL A 430 0.07 -10.87 -12.94
CA VAL A 430 1.04 -11.16 -14.02
C VAL A 430 0.66 -12.46 -14.73
N LYS A 431 0.32 -12.33 -16.02
CA LYS A 431 -0.02 -13.43 -16.92
C LYS A 431 1.22 -13.83 -17.72
N GLU A 432 1.67 -15.05 -17.50
CA GLU A 432 2.89 -15.62 -18.09
C GLU A 432 2.87 -15.49 -19.63
N GLY A 433 3.86 -14.81 -20.20
CA GLY A 433 3.98 -14.63 -21.65
C GLY A 433 3.02 -13.61 -22.26
N GLU A 434 2.18 -12.95 -21.46
CA GLU A 434 1.27 -11.90 -21.92
C GLU A 434 1.69 -10.50 -21.48
N ASN A 435 1.89 -10.26 -20.18
CA ASN A 435 2.30 -8.97 -19.63
C ASN A 435 3.58 -9.08 -18.78
N GLY A 436 4.00 -10.30 -18.45
CA GLY A 436 5.26 -10.57 -17.76
C GLY A 436 5.71 -12.03 -17.77
N ARG A 437 6.76 -12.30 -17.01
CA ARG A 437 7.38 -13.64 -16.81
C ARG A 437 7.66 -13.88 -15.34
N GLY A 438 7.37 -15.08 -14.84
CA GLY A 438 7.72 -15.52 -13.49
C GLY A 438 9.12 -16.14 -13.43
N PHE A 439 9.85 -15.91 -12.35
CA PHE A 439 11.06 -16.66 -11.98
C PHE A 439 11.02 -17.12 -10.51
N GLY A 440 11.79 -18.16 -10.19
CA GLY A 440 12.03 -18.68 -8.84
C GLY A 440 13.53 -18.78 -8.49
N SER A 441 14.43 -18.34 -9.37
CA SER A 441 15.87 -18.37 -9.14
C SER A 441 16.62 -17.32 -9.96
N ALA A 442 17.89 -17.09 -9.59
CA ALA A 442 18.79 -16.22 -10.35
C ALA A 442 19.07 -16.78 -11.76
N ASP A 443 19.08 -18.10 -11.91
CA ASP A 443 19.27 -18.78 -13.20
C ASP A 443 18.07 -18.55 -14.12
N GLU A 444 16.86 -18.75 -13.61
CA GLU A 444 15.64 -18.47 -14.38
C GLU A 444 15.53 -17.00 -14.79
N LEU A 445 15.88 -16.07 -13.90
CA LEU A 445 15.93 -14.65 -14.24
C LEU A 445 16.97 -14.36 -15.34
N CYS A 446 18.16 -14.96 -15.25
CA CYS A 446 19.19 -14.86 -16.29
C CYS A 446 18.69 -15.40 -17.63
N ASP A 447 17.97 -16.52 -17.64
CA ASP A 447 17.38 -17.11 -18.84
C ASP A 447 16.31 -16.21 -19.45
N ILE A 448 15.46 -15.60 -18.63
CA ILE A 448 14.46 -14.61 -19.08
C ILE A 448 15.15 -13.42 -19.76
N LEU A 449 16.21 -12.87 -19.15
CA LEU A 449 16.95 -11.75 -19.73
C LEU A 449 17.56 -12.11 -21.10
N GLN A 450 18.15 -13.30 -21.23
CA GLN A 450 18.68 -13.80 -22.50
C GLN A 450 17.59 -13.98 -23.56
N GLN A 451 16.45 -14.57 -23.19
CA GLN A 451 15.32 -14.81 -24.09
C GLN A 451 14.69 -13.50 -24.59
N LEU A 452 14.46 -12.55 -23.69
CA LEU A 452 13.76 -11.30 -24.02
C LEU A 452 14.65 -10.30 -24.75
N PHE A 453 15.96 -10.28 -24.46
CA PHE A 453 16.88 -9.31 -25.04
C PHE A 453 17.74 -9.86 -26.17
N GLY A 454 17.79 -11.18 -26.34
CA GLY A 454 18.50 -11.81 -27.45
C GLY A 454 17.85 -11.58 -28.80
N GLU A 455 18.65 -11.72 -29.87
CA GLU A 455 18.23 -11.47 -31.24
C GLU A 455 17.39 -12.60 -31.85
N LYS A 456 17.38 -13.80 -31.22
CA LYS A 456 16.75 -15.01 -31.77
C LYS A 456 15.27 -14.84 -32.13
N ASP A 457 14.55 -13.97 -31.42
CA ASP A 457 13.14 -13.69 -31.67
C ASP A 457 12.86 -12.29 -32.21
N ASN A 458 13.89 -11.54 -32.60
CA ASN A 458 13.78 -10.14 -33.08
C ASN A 458 12.89 -9.26 -32.18
N GLY A 459 12.94 -9.49 -30.86
CA GLY A 459 12.16 -8.75 -29.87
C GLY A 459 10.64 -9.03 -29.86
N ARG A 460 10.13 -10.04 -30.58
CA ARG A 460 8.69 -10.34 -30.62
C ARG A 460 8.11 -10.70 -29.24
N GLN A 461 8.79 -11.54 -28.47
CA GLN A 461 8.39 -11.84 -27.08
C GLN A 461 8.31 -10.57 -26.23
N LEU A 462 9.35 -9.74 -26.22
CA LEU A 462 9.35 -8.50 -25.44
C LEU A 462 8.26 -7.52 -25.92
N GLY A 463 8.03 -7.43 -27.22
CA GLY A 463 6.93 -6.66 -27.82
C GLY A 463 5.56 -7.15 -27.33
N ARG A 464 5.33 -8.47 -27.38
CA ARG A 464 4.09 -9.07 -26.87
C ARG A 464 3.87 -8.77 -25.38
N LEU A 465 4.91 -8.88 -24.56
CA LEU A 465 4.83 -8.53 -23.14
C LEU A 465 4.46 -7.05 -22.94
N ARG A 466 5.08 -6.17 -23.72
CA ARG A 466 4.81 -4.73 -23.70
C ARG A 466 3.37 -4.42 -24.12
N ASP A 467 2.84 -5.08 -25.14
CA ASP A 467 1.45 -4.92 -25.55
C ASP A 467 0.49 -5.37 -24.44
N GLY A 468 0.80 -6.45 -23.72
CA GLY A 468 0.03 -6.85 -22.54
C GLY A 468 0.11 -5.86 -21.41
N ALA A 469 1.29 -5.32 -21.10
CA ALA A 469 1.45 -4.28 -20.08
C ALA A 469 0.71 -2.99 -20.45
N LEU A 470 0.69 -2.62 -21.73
CA LEU A 470 -0.09 -1.48 -22.23
C LEU A 470 -1.60 -1.70 -22.04
N ARG A 471 -2.11 -2.91 -22.31
CA ARG A 471 -3.52 -3.25 -22.01
C ARG A 471 -3.83 -3.15 -20.51
N GLU A 472 -2.93 -3.61 -19.63
CA GLU A 472 -3.11 -3.44 -18.18
C GLU A 472 -3.10 -1.97 -17.76
N SER A 473 -2.43 -1.09 -18.52
CA SER A 473 -2.42 0.36 -18.29
C SER A 473 -3.75 1.05 -18.63
N GLU A 474 -4.63 0.42 -19.41
CA GLU A 474 -5.92 1.02 -19.80
C GLU A 474 -6.93 1.01 -18.65
N ARG A 475 -6.83 0.04 -17.73
CA ARG A 475 -7.73 -0.09 -16.58
C ARG A 475 -7.10 0.53 -15.33
N ARG A 476 -7.73 1.58 -14.80
CA ARG A 476 -7.21 2.39 -13.69
C ARG A 476 -7.90 2.07 -12.37
N TRP A 477 -7.38 2.67 -11.29
CA TRP A 477 -7.93 2.53 -9.94
C TRP A 477 -9.44 2.78 -9.89
N GLU A 478 -9.93 3.87 -10.48
CA GLU A 478 -11.36 4.19 -10.45
C GLU A 478 -12.24 3.15 -11.17
N ASP A 479 -11.70 2.49 -12.21
CA ASP A 479 -12.43 1.44 -12.95
C ASP A 479 -12.63 0.15 -12.14
N GLU A 480 -11.71 -0.14 -11.20
CA GLU A 480 -11.84 -1.25 -10.25
C GLU A 480 -12.60 -0.83 -8.99
N TRP A 481 -12.35 0.39 -8.52
CA TRP A 481 -12.84 0.89 -7.25
C TRP A 481 -14.33 1.23 -7.28
N GLY A 482 -14.80 1.93 -8.32
CA GLY A 482 -16.18 2.40 -8.44
C GLY A 482 -17.21 1.27 -8.32
N PRO A 483 -17.09 0.18 -9.10
CA PRO A 483 -18.02 -0.95 -9.05
C PRO A 483 -18.01 -1.73 -7.73
N VAL A 484 -16.95 -1.63 -6.92
CA VAL A 484 -16.80 -2.45 -5.70
C VAL A 484 -17.00 -1.60 -4.44
N ALA A 485 -16.08 -0.66 -4.21
CA ALA A 485 -16.11 0.19 -3.02
C ALA A 485 -17.08 1.37 -3.18
N GLY A 486 -17.17 1.95 -4.38
CA GLY A 486 -18.14 3.00 -4.69
C GLY A 486 -19.57 2.54 -4.43
N GLU A 487 -19.93 1.35 -4.93
CA GLU A 487 -21.24 0.73 -4.70
C GLU A 487 -21.50 0.42 -3.22
N LEU A 488 -20.52 -0.19 -2.52
CA LEU A 488 -20.65 -0.50 -1.08
C LEU A 488 -20.96 0.76 -0.25
N PHE A 489 -20.23 1.85 -0.52
CA PHE A 489 -20.41 3.12 0.19
C PHE A 489 -21.63 3.92 -0.29
N ARG A 490 -22.28 3.47 -1.38
CA ARG A 490 -23.42 4.12 -2.04
C ARG A 490 -23.10 5.55 -2.50
N LEU A 491 -21.91 5.70 -3.06
CA LEU A 491 -21.50 6.96 -3.69
C LEU A 491 -22.19 7.08 -5.06
N ARG A 492 -22.57 8.29 -5.45
CA ARG A 492 -23.29 8.52 -6.72
C ARG A 492 -22.30 8.36 -7.86
N ASN A 493 -22.51 7.36 -8.71
CA ASN A 493 -21.85 7.29 -10.00
C ASN A 493 -22.54 8.28 -10.93
N ASP A 494 -22.01 9.49 -11.05
CA ASP A 494 -22.26 10.34 -12.20
C ASP A 494 -21.54 9.72 -13.40
N LYS A 495 -22.09 8.65 -13.98
CA LYS A 495 -21.72 8.20 -15.33
C LYS A 495 -22.63 8.84 -16.35
#